data_AF-A0A2R5GUQ6-F1
#
_entry.id   AF-A0A2R5GUQ6-F1
#
_cell.length_a   1.000
_cell.length_b   1.000
_cell.length_c   1.000
_cell.angle_alpha   90.00
_cell.angle_beta   90.00
_cell.angle_gamma   90.00
#
_symmetry.space_group_name_H-M   'P 1'
#
loop_
_entity.id
_entity.type
_entity.pdbx_description
1 polymer ?
#
loop_
_entity_poly.entity_id
_entity_poly.type
_entity_poly.pdbx_seq_one_letter_code
_entity_poly.pdbx_strand_id
1 'polypeptide(L)'
;MADVYDMLATIPEGTELHGSFDPALVAASICVSICGAWAGVNMMESFRTEKKEITRQAMLLMFGFLIGGVGIWAMHFVGMNAFQLEFEVSGVVYTVPVRFNVAITTVSFLCAALFLYVGAYIASTDVFFGASTEEALTALQAMIELKELMRVGKRIKFIALFKHPWRLIAGGIIAGTGVCIMHFEGMTAIDQNGFEIKWKPGIVVAACFIAATVASVGFWIVFRFLQWRPDSEISRLIGAIIIALAVCSMHYTGMLAATYVATGESGEPSGVLSKDVLLVGLLVAAALVVLGFSGIAIHARKSITVYRDEITEDMIRMIEKQVNRSSNYEDLLYNLNKHVIKALRVRTTKSTNRTNKTGEYTNELTVGQSEPGSSVDPLSSQFAQSNSRVA
;
A
#
# COMPACT_ATOMS: atom_id res chain seq x y z
N MET A 1 45.42 -13.98 8.77
CA MET A 1 44.21 -14.80 9.00
C MET A 1 43.88 -15.42 7.67
N ALA A 2 43.80 -16.75 7.58
CA ALA A 2 43.32 -17.37 6.33
C ALA A 2 41.93 -16.80 6.05
N ASP A 3 41.64 -16.54 4.77
CA ASP A 3 40.31 -16.07 4.40
C ASP A 3 39.29 -17.12 4.84
N VAL A 4 38.16 -16.69 5.37
CA VAL A 4 37.10 -17.63 5.81
C VAL A 4 36.64 -18.48 4.63
N TYR A 5 36.72 -17.95 3.41
CA TYR A 5 36.48 -18.70 2.18
C TYR A 5 37.51 -19.82 1.94
N ASP A 6 38.80 -19.59 2.23
CA ASP A 6 39.83 -20.62 2.11
C ASP A 6 39.58 -21.76 3.12
N MET A 7 39.13 -21.40 4.32
CA MET A 7 38.73 -22.41 5.32
C MET A 7 37.50 -23.19 4.87
N LEU A 8 36.51 -22.52 4.28
CA LEU A 8 35.31 -23.16 3.74
C LEU A 8 35.65 -24.14 2.60
N ALA A 9 36.64 -23.81 1.76
CA ALA A 9 37.10 -24.70 0.69
C ALA A 9 37.75 -26.00 1.22
N THR A 10 38.18 -26.05 2.49
CA THR A 10 38.68 -27.29 3.10
C THR A 10 37.57 -28.28 3.48
N ILE A 11 36.31 -27.83 3.51
CA ILE A 11 35.15 -28.68 3.79
C ILE A 11 34.90 -29.59 2.58
N PRO A 12 34.65 -30.90 2.77
CA PRO A 12 34.36 -31.80 1.67
C PRO A 12 33.18 -31.33 0.82
N GLU A 13 33.35 -31.38 -0.50
CA GLU A 13 32.28 -31.11 -1.45
C GLU A 13 31.04 -31.95 -1.13
N GLY A 14 29.86 -31.35 -1.18
CA GLY A 14 28.61 -32.05 -0.89
C GLY A 14 28.19 -31.99 0.59
N THR A 15 29.03 -31.47 1.48
CA THR A 15 28.67 -31.29 2.90
C THR A 15 27.60 -30.22 3.05
N GLU A 16 26.48 -30.57 3.70
CA GLU A 16 25.42 -29.61 4.02
C GLU A 16 25.88 -28.68 5.15
N LEU A 17 25.73 -27.37 4.92
CA LEU A 17 26.10 -26.33 5.87
C LEU A 17 24.92 -26.03 6.80
N HIS A 18 25.20 -25.87 8.10
CA HIS A 18 24.16 -25.67 9.10
C HIS A 18 23.75 -24.20 9.16
N GLY A 19 22.45 -23.94 9.08
CA GLY A 19 21.88 -22.60 9.18
C GLY A 19 21.27 -22.32 10.56
N SER A 20 21.57 -21.17 11.14
CA SER A 20 20.96 -20.66 12.38
C SER A 20 20.30 -19.31 12.13
N PHE A 21 19.32 -18.94 12.97
CA PHE A 21 18.64 -17.64 12.88
C PHE A 21 18.91 -16.80 14.13
N ASP A 22 19.30 -15.55 13.94
CA ASP A 22 19.31 -14.53 14.98
C ASP A 22 17.87 -14.07 15.29
N PRO A 23 17.32 -14.36 16.48
CA PRO A 23 15.95 -14.00 16.84
C PRO A 23 15.69 -12.48 16.81
N ALA A 24 16.70 -11.66 17.11
CA ALA A 24 16.57 -10.21 17.12
C ALA A 24 16.39 -9.66 15.71
N LEU A 25 17.15 -10.18 14.74
CA LEU A 25 17.02 -9.79 13.33
C LEU A 25 15.74 -10.35 12.69
N VAL A 26 15.30 -11.54 13.11
CA VAL A 26 13.97 -12.04 12.73
C VAL A 26 12.88 -11.07 13.20
N ALA A 27 12.90 -10.65 14.46
CA ALA A 27 11.97 -9.67 14.99
C ALA A 27 12.07 -8.31 14.27
N ALA A 28 13.29 -7.85 13.96
CA ALA A 28 13.51 -6.61 13.21
C ALA A 28 12.88 -6.68 11.81
N SER A 29 13.02 -7.81 11.11
CA SER A 29 12.41 -8.00 9.78
C SER A 29 10.88 -7.89 9.83
N ILE A 30 10.25 -8.47 10.87
CA ILE A 30 8.80 -8.40 11.09
C ILE A 30 8.40 -6.95 11.36
N CYS A 31 9.14 -6.22 12.20
CA CYS A 31 8.89 -4.80 12.47
C CYS A 31 8.98 -3.95 11.20
N VAL A 32 9.99 -4.16 10.35
CA VAL A 32 10.12 -3.47 9.05
C VAL A 32 8.91 -3.76 8.16
N SER A 33 8.48 -5.03 8.10
CA SER A 33 7.28 -5.43 7.35
C SER A 33 6.01 -4.74 7.85
N ILE A 34 5.80 -4.70 9.17
CA ILE A 34 4.67 -4.00 9.80
C ILE A 34 4.70 -2.50 9.44
N CYS A 35 5.85 -1.84 9.52
CA CYS A 35 6.00 -0.43 9.17
C CYS A 35 5.66 -0.16 7.70
N GLY A 36 6.15 -0.97 6.77
CA GLY A 36 5.83 -0.86 5.34
C GLY A 36 4.35 -1.11 5.05
N ALA A 37 3.77 -2.16 5.63
CA ALA A 37 2.35 -2.48 5.50
C ALA A 37 1.45 -1.38 6.09
N TRP A 38 1.82 -0.84 7.26
CA TRP A 38 1.10 0.25 7.92
C TRP A 38 1.12 1.53 7.09
N ALA A 39 2.28 1.90 6.53
CA ALA A 39 2.39 3.05 5.64
C ALA A 39 1.53 2.89 4.38
N GLY A 40 1.60 1.72 3.73
CA GLY A 40 0.77 1.42 2.55
C GLY A 40 -0.73 1.43 2.84
N VAL A 41 -1.17 0.78 3.92
CA VAL A 41 -2.57 0.78 4.35
C VAL A 41 -3.09 2.20 4.60
N ASN A 42 -2.29 3.04 5.26
CA ASN A 42 -2.66 4.44 5.49
C ASN A 42 -2.78 5.25 4.19
N MET A 43 -1.97 4.96 3.16
CA MET A 43 -2.10 5.61 1.85
C MET A 43 -3.47 5.35 1.20
N MET A 44 -4.02 4.15 1.41
CA MET A 44 -5.29 3.77 0.81
C MET A 44 -6.49 4.50 1.41
N GLU A 45 -6.34 5.15 2.57
CA GLU A 45 -7.34 6.07 3.11
C GLU A 45 -7.49 7.31 2.22
N SER A 46 -6.38 7.98 1.91
CA SER A 46 -6.34 9.15 1.02
C SER A 46 -6.74 8.82 -0.41
N PHE A 47 -6.36 7.65 -0.92
CA PHE A 47 -6.71 7.19 -2.26
C PHE A 47 -8.22 7.10 -2.50
N ARG A 48 -9.01 6.82 -1.45
CA ARG A 48 -10.48 6.66 -1.56
C ARG A 48 -11.22 7.96 -1.78
N THR A 49 -10.72 9.06 -1.23
CA THR A 49 -11.36 10.37 -1.34
C THR A 49 -10.85 11.17 -2.53
N GLU A 50 -9.72 10.75 -3.12
CA GLU A 50 -9.12 11.39 -4.27
C GLU A 50 -9.89 11.10 -5.58
N LYS A 51 -10.19 12.18 -6.31
CA LYS A 51 -10.95 12.15 -7.57
C LYS A 51 -10.05 12.30 -8.78
N LYS A 52 -8.88 12.93 -8.64
CA LYS A 52 -7.95 13.14 -9.76
C LYS A 52 -7.23 11.85 -10.10
N GLU A 53 -7.40 11.36 -11.33
CA GLU A 53 -6.84 10.09 -11.77
C GLU A 53 -5.31 10.05 -11.69
N ILE A 54 -4.62 11.13 -12.06
CA ILE A 54 -3.15 11.22 -11.97
C ILE A 54 -2.68 11.04 -10.52
N THR A 55 -3.34 11.70 -9.56
CA THR A 55 -3.01 11.57 -8.14
C THR A 55 -3.31 10.16 -7.62
N ARG A 56 -4.42 9.55 -8.08
CA ARG A 56 -4.78 8.16 -7.76
C ARG A 56 -3.69 7.19 -8.23
N GLN A 57 -3.23 7.33 -9.48
CA GLN A 57 -2.13 6.51 -10.00
C GLN A 57 -0.83 6.70 -9.22
N ALA A 58 -0.47 7.95 -8.90
CA ALA A 58 0.70 8.23 -8.07
C ALA A 58 0.61 7.60 -6.67
N MET A 59 -0.57 7.64 -6.04
CA MET A 59 -0.82 6.99 -4.75
C MET A 59 -0.73 5.46 -4.83
N LEU A 60 -1.20 4.83 -5.91
CA LEU A 60 -1.03 3.39 -6.13
C LEU A 60 0.44 3.02 -6.36
N LEU A 61 1.18 3.83 -7.10
CA LEU A 61 2.62 3.63 -7.29
C LEU A 61 3.36 3.71 -5.95
N MET A 62 3.04 4.74 -5.15
CA MET A 62 3.57 4.88 -3.79
C MET A 62 3.15 3.73 -2.87
N PHE A 63 1.93 3.21 -3.00
CA PHE A 63 1.51 2.00 -2.29
C PHE A 63 2.35 0.79 -2.68
N GLY A 64 2.60 0.61 -3.98
CA GLY A 64 3.52 -0.40 -4.51
C GLY A 64 4.93 -0.28 -3.93
N PHE A 65 5.45 0.95 -3.84
CA PHE A 65 6.75 1.21 -3.22
C PHE A 65 6.76 0.96 -1.70
N LEU A 66 5.75 1.40 -0.96
CA LEU A 66 5.70 1.28 0.50
C LEU A 66 5.56 -0.18 0.94
N ILE A 67 4.61 -0.91 0.35
CA ILE A 67 4.45 -2.33 0.71
C ILE A 67 5.51 -3.17 -0.01
N GLY A 68 5.72 -3.00 -1.31
CA GLY A 68 6.64 -3.84 -2.09
C GLY A 68 8.10 -3.57 -1.77
N GLY A 69 8.49 -2.30 -1.68
CA GLY A 69 9.86 -1.88 -1.36
C GLY A 69 10.20 -2.01 0.13
N VAL A 70 9.37 -1.48 1.03
CA VAL A 70 9.67 -1.54 2.48
C VAL A 70 9.14 -2.83 3.10
N GLY A 71 7.84 -3.10 2.92
CA GLY A 71 7.16 -4.21 3.59
C GLY A 71 7.61 -5.61 3.14
N ILE A 72 8.01 -5.76 1.87
CA ILE A 72 8.36 -7.04 1.26
C ILE A 72 9.87 -7.11 0.99
N TRP A 73 10.42 -6.20 0.18
CA TRP A 73 11.85 -6.25 -0.23
C TRP A 73 12.82 -5.92 0.91
N ALA A 74 12.64 -4.80 1.63
CA ALA A 74 13.52 -4.49 2.75
C ALA A 74 13.39 -5.54 3.87
N MET A 75 12.16 -5.99 4.17
CA MET A 75 11.98 -7.12 5.10
C MET A 75 12.74 -8.37 4.66
N HIS A 76 12.65 -8.74 3.37
CA HIS A 76 13.34 -9.91 2.85
C HIS A 76 14.83 -9.87 3.14
N PHE A 77 15.53 -8.78 2.82
CA PHE A 77 16.98 -8.68 3.05
C PHE A 77 17.36 -8.54 4.53
N VAL A 78 16.51 -7.93 5.37
CA VAL A 78 16.69 -7.96 6.83
C VAL A 78 16.54 -9.39 7.37
N GLY A 79 15.54 -10.14 6.88
CA GLY A 79 15.32 -11.54 7.22
C GLY A 79 16.44 -12.46 6.73
N MET A 80 16.99 -12.20 5.55
CA MET A 80 18.19 -12.87 5.03
C MET A 80 19.42 -12.60 5.90
N ASN A 81 19.58 -11.38 6.42
CA ASN A 81 20.68 -11.07 7.33
C ASN A 81 20.53 -11.80 8.68
N ALA A 82 19.30 -12.12 9.09
CA ALA A 82 19.05 -12.91 10.29
C ALA A 82 19.56 -14.36 10.17
N PHE A 83 19.71 -14.88 8.94
CA PHE A 83 20.18 -16.23 8.70
C PHE A 83 21.70 -16.28 8.60
N GLN A 84 22.30 -17.08 9.46
CA GLN A 84 23.74 -17.27 9.56
C GLN A 84 24.06 -18.69 9.12
N LEU A 85 24.98 -18.81 8.16
CA LEU A 85 25.45 -20.10 7.69
C LEU A 85 26.76 -20.43 8.41
N GLU A 86 26.77 -21.54 9.12
CA GLU A 86 27.85 -21.95 10.00
C GLU A 86 28.49 -23.25 9.52
N PHE A 87 29.81 -23.33 9.69
CA PHE A 87 30.60 -24.53 9.41
C PHE A 87 31.70 -24.69 10.45
N GLU A 88 32.13 -25.93 10.68
CA GLU A 88 33.12 -26.24 11.71
C GLU A 88 34.41 -26.74 11.06
N VAL A 89 35.53 -26.12 11.45
CA VAL A 89 36.88 -26.57 11.05
C VAL A 89 37.70 -26.75 12.32
N SER A 90 38.18 -27.97 12.56
CA SER A 90 39.06 -28.29 13.70
C SER A 90 38.50 -27.91 15.09
N GLY A 91 37.19 -28.07 15.32
CA GLY A 91 36.55 -27.74 16.60
C GLY A 91 36.18 -26.27 16.79
N VAL A 92 36.39 -25.42 15.77
CA VAL A 92 36.03 -24.00 15.78
C VAL A 92 34.93 -23.75 14.75
N VAL A 93 33.85 -23.10 15.20
CA VAL A 93 32.71 -22.72 14.35
C VAL A 93 32.99 -21.37 13.69
N TYR A 94 32.82 -21.32 12.38
CA TYR A 94 32.96 -20.13 11.54
C TYR A 94 31.64 -19.82 10.85
N THR A 95 31.38 -18.53 10.63
CA THR A 95 30.20 -18.05 9.88
C THR A 95 30.62 -17.61 8.48
N VAL A 96 29.91 -18.06 7.46
CA VAL A 96 30.16 -17.67 6.07
C VAL A 96 29.83 -16.18 5.87
N PRO A 97 30.79 -15.36 5.40
CA PRO A 97 30.53 -13.96 5.12
C PRO A 97 29.63 -13.81 3.88
N VAL A 98 28.37 -13.39 4.06
CA VAL A 98 27.43 -13.22 2.94
C VAL A 98 27.59 -11.83 2.30
N ARG A 99 27.70 -11.83 0.97
CA ARG A 99 27.74 -10.64 0.12
C ARG A 99 26.65 -10.72 -0.94
N PHE A 100 26.23 -9.56 -1.46
CA PHE A 100 25.15 -9.46 -2.43
C PHE A 100 25.60 -8.81 -3.74
N ASN A 101 25.07 -9.34 -4.84
CA ASN A 101 25.13 -8.70 -6.15
C ASN A 101 24.17 -7.52 -6.21
N VAL A 102 24.69 -6.32 -6.50
CA VAL A 102 23.91 -5.07 -6.51
C VAL A 102 22.87 -5.06 -7.63
N ALA A 103 23.18 -5.63 -8.80
CA ALA A 103 22.26 -5.63 -9.94
C ALA A 103 21.03 -6.49 -9.66
N ILE A 104 21.23 -7.74 -9.19
CA ILE A 104 20.12 -8.66 -8.88
C ILE A 104 19.29 -8.11 -7.71
N THR A 105 19.95 -7.58 -6.68
CA THR A 105 19.28 -6.91 -5.54
C THR A 105 18.40 -5.73 -5.97
N THR A 106 18.85 -4.96 -6.98
CA THR A 106 18.08 -3.82 -7.52
C THR A 106 16.94 -4.27 -8.42
N VAL A 107 17.15 -5.29 -9.25
CA VAL A 107 16.11 -5.87 -10.11
C VAL A 107 14.99 -6.45 -9.25
N SER A 108 15.32 -7.20 -8.19
CA SER A 108 14.33 -7.79 -7.29
C SER A 108 13.47 -6.73 -6.60
N PHE A 109 14.04 -5.57 -6.24
CA PHE A 109 13.30 -4.41 -5.75
C PHE A 109 12.29 -3.87 -6.78
N LEU A 110 12.74 -3.63 -8.01
CA LEU A 110 11.90 -3.10 -9.08
C LEU A 110 10.76 -4.06 -9.42
N CYS A 111 11.04 -5.37 -9.45
CA CYS A 111 10.04 -6.42 -9.65
C CYS A 111 8.97 -6.38 -8.54
N ALA A 112 9.37 -6.34 -7.27
CA ALA A 112 8.41 -6.26 -6.16
C ALA A 112 7.53 -5.02 -6.25
N ALA A 113 8.11 -3.84 -6.48
CA ALA A 113 7.36 -2.60 -6.57
C ALA A 113 6.38 -2.60 -7.77
N LEU A 114 6.84 -3.07 -8.94
CA LEU A 114 6.05 -3.10 -10.17
C LEU A 114 4.86 -4.05 -10.07
N PHE A 115 5.10 -5.32 -9.71
CA PHE A 115 4.03 -6.32 -9.64
C PHE A 115 3.01 -5.98 -8.56
N LEU A 116 3.46 -5.40 -7.44
CA LEU A 116 2.55 -4.94 -6.41
C LEU A 116 1.71 -3.74 -6.88
N TYR A 117 2.31 -2.79 -7.61
CA TYR A 117 1.58 -1.70 -8.25
C TYR A 117 0.51 -2.22 -9.22
N VAL A 118 0.87 -3.13 -10.14
CA VAL A 118 -0.07 -3.69 -11.11
C VAL A 118 -1.18 -4.47 -10.41
N GLY A 119 -0.85 -5.30 -9.41
CA GLY A 119 -1.83 -6.02 -8.62
C GLY A 119 -2.79 -5.08 -7.88
N ALA A 120 -2.26 -4.03 -7.26
CA ALA A 120 -3.05 -3.00 -6.56
C ALA A 120 -3.92 -2.20 -7.52
N TYR A 121 -3.42 -1.88 -8.73
CA TYR A 121 -4.20 -1.23 -9.77
C TYR A 121 -5.43 -2.06 -10.13
N ILE A 122 -5.27 -3.36 -10.39
CA ILE A 122 -6.39 -4.26 -10.67
C ILE A 122 -7.35 -4.33 -9.48
N ALA A 123 -6.83 -4.52 -8.27
CA ALA A 123 -7.65 -4.61 -7.06
C ALA A 123 -8.41 -3.29 -6.77
N SER A 124 -7.84 -2.14 -7.10
CA SER A 124 -8.45 -0.82 -6.90
C SER A 124 -9.68 -0.56 -7.76
N THR A 125 -9.84 -1.34 -8.84
CA THR A 125 -11.01 -1.30 -9.72
C THR A 125 -12.17 -2.18 -9.20
N ASP A 126 -12.06 -2.74 -8.00
CA ASP A 126 -13.15 -3.47 -7.34
C ASP A 126 -14.37 -2.57 -7.12
N VAL A 127 -15.55 -3.04 -7.47
CA VAL A 127 -16.80 -2.24 -7.47
C VAL A 127 -17.17 -1.77 -6.06
N PHE A 128 -16.80 -2.53 -5.04
CA PHE A 128 -17.03 -2.15 -3.64
C PHE A 128 -15.97 -1.16 -3.14
N PHE A 129 -14.88 -0.98 -3.89
CA PHE A 129 -13.82 -0.07 -3.50
C PHE A 129 -14.17 1.39 -3.79
N GLY A 130 -14.22 2.20 -2.74
CA GLY A 130 -14.45 3.65 -2.85
C GLY A 130 -15.92 4.06 -3.00
N ALA A 131 -16.85 3.12 -3.18
CA ALA A 131 -18.28 3.41 -3.12
C ALA A 131 -18.64 3.93 -1.71
N SER A 132 -19.25 5.11 -1.62
CA SER A 132 -19.78 5.59 -0.34
C SER A 132 -20.76 4.57 0.22
N THR A 133 -20.92 4.48 1.55
CA THR A 133 -21.84 3.49 2.14
C THR A 133 -23.24 3.63 1.54
N GLU A 134 -23.66 4.84 1.18
CA GLU A 134 -24.93 5.11 0.49
C GLU A 134 -24.94 4.63 -0.96
N GLU A 135 -23.92 4.91 -1.79
CA GLU A 135 -23.84 4.40 -3.16
C GLU A 135 -23.72 2.88 -3.21
N ALA A 136 -22.94 2.29 -2.30
CA ALA A 136 -22.82 0.85 -2.14
C ALA A 136 -24.14 0.23 -1.69
N LEU A 137 -24.86 0.86 -0.75
CA LEU A 137 -26.21 0.43 -0.38
C LEU A 137 -27.20 0.61 -1.52
N THR A 138 -27.09 1.67 -2.32
CA THR A 138 -28.00 1.95 -3.44
C THR A 138 -27.77 0.98 -4.59
N ALA A 139 -26.52 0.67 -4.94
CA ALA A 139 -26.15 -0.35 -5.92
C ALA A 139 -26.57 -1.75 -5.46
N LEU A 140 -26.47 -2.02 -4.15
CA LEU A 140 -26.85 -3.31 -3.58
C LEU A 140 -28.37 -3.42 -3.35
N GLN A 141 -29.07 -2.31 -3.09
CA GLN A 141 -30.54 -2.19 -3.10
C GLN A 141 -31.10 -2.29 -4.52
N ALA A 142 -30.43 -1.74 -5.53
CA ALA A 142 -30.81 -1.94 -6.93
C ALA A 142 -30.69 -3.41 -7.36
N MET A 143 -29.82 -4.19 -6.69
CA MET A 143 -29.70 -5.64 -6.89
C MET A 143 -30.63 -6.48 -6.00
N ILE A 144 -31.30 -5.87 -5.01
CA ILE A 144 -32.16 -6.58 -4.04
C ILE A 144 -33.46 -5.80 -3.89
N GLU A 145 -34.50 -6.25 -4.60
CA GLU A 145 -35.86 -5.75 -4.37
C GLU A 145 -36.36 -6.13 -2.97
N LEU A 146 -36.62 -5.07 -2.20
CA LEU A 146 -37.52 -4.89 -1.06
C LEU A 146 -37.40 -5.71 0.24
N LYS A 147 -37.53 -4.94 1.33
CA LYS A 147 -38.00 -5.25 2.69
C LYS A 147 -37.16 -6.26 3.50
N GLU A 148 -36.24 -5.71 4.29
CA GLU A 148 -35.92 -6.09 5.68
C GLU A 148 -34.75 -5.21 6.19
N LEU A 149 -34.87 -3.87 6.14
CA LEU A 149 -33.69 -3.01 5.97
C LEU A 149 -32.74 -2.80 7.18
N MET A 150 -33.13 -3.09 8.43
CA MET A 150 -32.31 -2.68 9.59
C MET A 150 -31.53 -3.79 10.30
N ARG A 151 -31.95 -5.05 10.23
CA ARG A 151 -31.13 -6.21 10.66
C ARG A 151 -30.23 -6.73 9.52
N VAL A 152 -30.63 -6.41 8.29
CA VAL A 152 -29.96 -6.85 7.07
C VAL A 152 -28.76 -5.95 6.75
N GLY A 153 -28.66 -4.71 7.22
CA GLY A 153 -27.51 -3.83 6.94
C GLY A 153 -26.12 -4.43 7.27
N LYS A 154 -25.97 -5.12 8.41
CA LYS A 154 -24.72 -5.85 8.74
C LYS A 154 -24.53 -7.10 7.87
N ARG A 155 -25.61 -7.85 7.59
CA ARG A 155 -25.57 -9.05 6.74
C ARG A 155 -25.27 -8.71 5.27
N ILE A 156 -25.83 -7.62 4.76
CA ILE A 156 -25.56 -7.05 3.43
C ILE A 156 -24.10 -6.65 3.30
N LYS A 157 -23.55 -5.92 4.28
CA LYS A 157 -22.12 -5.55 4.27
C LYS A 157 -21.22 -6.78 4.32
N PHE A 158 -21.61 -7.82 5.05
CA PHE A 158 -20.89 -9.08 5.08
C PHE A 158 -20.97 -9.84 3.74
N ILE A 159 -22.13 -9.88 3.07
CA ILE A 159 -22.28 -10.51 1.74
C ILE A 159 -21.46 -9.74 0.70
N ALA A 160 -21.44 -8.41 0.75
CA ALA A 160 -20.64 -7.57 -0.13
C ALA A 160 -19.13 -7.86 -0.01
N LEU A 161 -18.65 -8.20 1.19
CA LEU A 161 -17.25 -8.59 1.43
C LEU A 161 -16.80 -9.75 0.53
N PHE A 162 -17.71 -10.65 0.14
CA PHE A 162 -17.38 -11.85 -0.64
C PHE A 162 -17.96 -11.91 -2.05
N LYS A 163 -18.72 -10.88 -2.48
CA LYS A 163 -19.32 -10.87 -3.80
C LYS A 163 -18.28 -10.52 -4.88
N HIS A 164 -18.26 -11.28 -5.98
CA HIS A 164 -17.37 -11.08 -7.15
C HIS A 164 -15.90 -10.71 -6.80
N PRO A 165 -15.16 -11.56 -6.06
CA PRO A 165 -13.81 -11.22 -5.60
C PRO A 165 -12.72 -11.36 -6.65
N TRP A 166 -13.09 -11.66 -7.90
CA TRP A 166 -12.14 -12.04 -8.95
C TRP A 166 -11.07 -10.98 -9.21
N ARG A 167 -11.37 -9.68 -9.06
CA ARG A 167 -10.39 -8.59 -9.22
C ARG A 167 -9.33 -8.62 -8.11
N LEU A 168 -9.74 -8.91 -6.88
CA LEU A 168 -8.82 -9.05 -5.74
C LEU A 168 -7.95 -10.29 -5.88
N ILE A 169 -8.53 -11.39 -6.33
CA ILE A 169 -7.80 -12.64 -6.59
C ILE A 169 -6.83 -12.45 -7.77
N ALA A 170 -7.27 -11.84 -8.88
CA ALA A 170 -6.43 -11.57 -10.04
C ALA A 170 -5.27 -10.63 -9.68
N GLY A 171 -5.57 -9.52 -8.98
CA GLY A 171 -4.54 -8.63 -8.45
C GLY A 171 -3.59 -9.36 -7.50
N GLY A 172 -4.14 -10.19 -6.60
CA GLY A 172 -3.37 -10.98 -5.64
C GLY A 172 -2.45 -12.01 -6.28
N ILE A 173 -2.87 -12.66 -7.37
CA ILE A 173 -2.03 -13.59 -8.15
C ILE A 173 -0.85 -12.83 -8.79
N ILE A 174 -1.09 -11.65 -9.37
CA ILE A 174 -0.02 -10.83 -9.94
C ILE A 174 0.95 -10.37 -8.84
N ALA A 175 0.43 -9.80 -7.75
CA ALA A 175 1.26 -9.38 -6.63
C ALA A 175 2.05 -10.57 -6.03
N GLY A 176 1.41 -11.72 -5.83
CA GLY A 176 2.03 -12.95 -5.35
C GLY A 176 3.14 -13.45 -6.28
N THR A 177 2.97 -13.34 -7.59
CA THR A 177 4.03 -13.65 -8.58
C THR A 177 5.24 -12.74 -8.37
N GLY A 178 5.01 -11.43 -8.18
CA GLY A 178 6.06 -10.48 -7.85
C GLY A 178 6.80 -10.80 -6.54
N VAL A 179 6.06 -11.24 -5.52
CA VAL A 179 6.64 -11.69 -4.25
C VAL A 179 7.53 -12.92 -4.44
N CYS A 180 7.09 -13.91 -5.23
CA CYS A 180 7.90 -15.08 -5.55
C CYS A 180 9.16 -14.72 -6.32
N ILE A 181 9.03 -13.93 -7.40
CA ILE A 181 10.17 -13.49 -8.21
C ILE A 181 11.16 -12.75 -7.33
N MET A 182 10.72 -11.74 -6.58
CA MET A 182 11.60 -10.99 -5.68
C MET A 182 12.27 -11.89 -4.63
N HIS A 183 11.53 -12.81 -4.02
CA HIS A 183 12.07 -13.68 -2.97
C HIS A 183 13.16 -14.61 -3.51
N PHE A 184 12.89 -15.35 -4.59
CA PHE A 184 13.84 -16.30 -5.13
C PHE A 184 14.99 -15.61 -5.87
N GLU A 185 14.73 -14.53 -6.60
CA GLU A 185 15.82 -13.72 -7.19
C GLU A 185 16.67 -13.07 -6.09
N GLY A 186 16.06 -12.58 -5.01
CA GLY A 186 16.76 -12.03 -3.85
C GLY A 186 17.68 -13.04 -3.17
N MET A 187 17.26 -14.30 -3.06
CA MET A 187 18.10 -15.40 -2.59
C MET A 187 19.28 -15.65 -3.54
N THR A 188 19.05 -15.61 -4.85
CA THR A 188 20.13 -15.76 -5.85
C THR A 188 21.06 -14.55 -5.93
N ALA A 189 20.71 -13.42 -5.31
CA ALA A 189 21.60 -12.27 -5.21
C ALA A 189 22.78 -12.53 -4.27
N ILE A 190 22.72 -13.57 -3.43
CA ILE A 190 23.83 -14.00 -2.59
C ILE A 190 25.00 -14.46 -3.49
N ASP A 191 26.18 -13.92 -3.22
CA ASP A 191 27.43 -14.39 -3.80
C ASP A 191 27.76 -15.79 -3.27
N GLN A 192 27.65 -16.79 -4.13
CA GLN A 192 27.78 -18.22 -3.82
C GLN A 192 29.25 -18.66 -3.83
N ASN A 193 30.11 -17.93 -3.11
CA ASN A 193 31.54 -18.24 -3.04
C ASN A 193 31.80 -19.32 -1.98
N GLY A 194 32.21 -20.52 -2.42
CA GLY A 194 32.48 -21.67 -1.55
C GLY A 194 31.28 -22.52 -1.15
N PHE A 195 30.07 -22.18 -1.64
CA PHE A 195 28.87 -22.98 -1.43
C PHE A 195 27.87 -22.78 -2.56
N GLU A 196 26.99 -23.76 -2.79
CA GLU A 196 25.89 -23.68 -3.77
C GLU A 196 24.54 -23.78 -3.05
N ILE A 197 23.53 -23.03 -3.55
CA ILE A 197 22.14 -23.14 -3.09
C ILE A 197 21.40 -24.20 -3.91
N LYS A 198 21.01 -25.30 -3.27
CA LYS A 198 20.15 -26.35 -3.85
C LYS A 198 18.70 -26.18 -3.41
N TRP A 199 17.77 -26.33 -4.35
CA TRP A 199 16.34 -26.06 -4.12
C TRP A 199 15.52 -27.34 -3.94
N LYS A 200 14.67 -27.37 -2.92
CA LYS A 200 13.65 -28.40 -2.69
C LYS A 200 12.36 -28.00 -3.43
N PRO A 201 12.04 -28.59 -4.61
CA PRO A 201 10.98 -28.10 -5.49
C PRO A 201 9.60 -28.12 -4.83
N GLY A 202 9.31 -29.10 -3.97
CA GLY A 202 8.03 -29.16 -3.25
C GLY A 202 7.79 -27.96 -2.33
N ILE A 203 8.83 -27.47 -1.65
CA ILE A 203 8.72 -26.31 -0.75
C ILE A 203 8.63 -25.02 -1.56
N VAL A 204 9.35 -24.91 -2.69
CA VAL A 204 9.22 -23.78 -3.62
C VAL A 204 7.78 -23.63 -4.09
N VAL A 205 7.16 -24.72 -4.54
CA VAL A 205 5.75 -24.72 -4.98
C VAL A 205 4.83 -24.32 -3.83
N ALA A 206 5.04 -24.85 -2.62
CA ALA A 206 4.26 -24.47 -1.44
C ALA A 206 4.40 -22.97 -1.10
N ALA A 207 5.61 -22.41 -1.15
CA ALA A 207 5.86 -21.00 -0.93
C ALA A 207 5.15 -20.11 -1.98
N CYS A 208 5.12 -20.54 -3.25
CA CYS A 208 4.36 -19.85 -4.30
C CYS A 208 2.85 -19.86 -4.05
N PHE A 209 2.29 -20.98 -3.58
CA PHE A 209 0.88 -21.05 -3.18
C PHE A 209 0.57 -20.14 -1.98
N ILE A 210 1.46 -20.11 -0.99
CA ILE A 210 1.35 -19.18 0.15
C ILE A 210 1.36 -17.74 -0.38
N ALA A 211 2.32 -17.37 -1.23
CA ALA A 211 2.43 -16.02 -1.80
C ALA A 211 1.14 -15.55 -2.49
N ALA A 212 0.58 -16.37 -3.38
CA ALA A 212 -0.67 -16.05 -4.08
C ALA A 212 -1.86 -15.90 -3.10
N THR A 213 -1.92 -16.76 -2.08
CA THR A 213 -2.98 -16.73 -1.07
C THR A 213 -2.87 -15.49 -0.19
N VAL A 214 -1.70 -15.23 0.38
CA VAL A 214 -1.48 -14.10 1.31
C VAL A 214 -1.61 -12.76 0.59
N ALA A 215 -1.17 -12.65 -0.66
CA ALA A 215 -1.37 -11.45 -1.46
C ALA A 215 -2.86 -11.19 -1.74
N SER A 216 -3.62 -12.24 -2.10
CA SER A 216 -5.07 -12.14 -2.29
C SER A 216 -5.79 -11.73 -1.01
N VAL A 217 -5.42 -12.31 0.13
CA VAL A 217 -5.96 -11.96 1.45
C VAL A 217 -5.58 -10.53 1.84
N GLY A 218 -4.34 -10.10 1.58
CA GLY A 218 -3.89 -8.73 1.85
C GLY A 218 -4.69 -7.70 1.07
N PHE A 219 -4.95 -7.97 -0.22
CA PHE A 219 -5.85 -7.11 -1.00
C PHE A 219 -7.28 -7.17 -0.52
N TRP A 220 -7.76 -8.31 -0.04
CA TRP A 220 -9.05 -8.39 0.64
C TRP A 220 -9.14 -7.49 1.86
N ILE A 221 -8.08 -7.45 2.66
CA ILE A 221 -7.99 -6.62 3.85
C ILE A 221 -8.04 -5.15 3.45
N VAL A 222 -7.13 -4.74 2.56
CA VAL A 222 -6.97 -3.34 2.14
C VAL A 222 -8.21 -2.82 1.39
N PHE A 223 -8.67 -3.56 0.39
CA PHE A 223 -9.68 -3.09 -0.56
C PHE A 223 -11.12 -3.41 -0.12
N ARG A 224 -11.34 -4.22 0.92
CA ARG A 224 -12.71 -4.46 1.43
C ARG A 224 -12.83 -4.39 2.95
N PHE A 225 -12.05 -5.14 3.71
CA PHE A 225 -12.24 -5.23 5.17
C PHE A 225 -12.05 -3.88 5.87
N LEU A 226 -10.97 -3.16 5.55
CA LEU A 226 -10.68 -1.84 6.13
C LEU A 226 -11.69 -0.76 5.72
N GLN A 227 -12.57 -1.05 4.76
CA GLN A 227 -13.67 -0.16 4.40
C GLN A 227 -14.85 -0.24 5.34
N TRP A 228 -14.95 -1.30 6.15
CA TRP A 228 -16.02 -1.43 7.13
C TRP A 228 -15.86 -0.41 8.27
N ARG A 229 -14.62 -0.08 8.63
CA ARG A 229 -14.34 0.97 9.63
C ARG A 229 -13.21 1.86 9.15
N PRO A 230 -13.47 2.76 8.17
CA PRO A 230 -12.45 3.61 7.59
C PRO A 230 -11.78 4.49 8.65
N ASP A 231 -12.54 5.00 9.62
CA ASP A 231 -12.04 5.89 10.67
C ASP A 231 -11.26 5.17 11.79
N SER A 232 -11.17 3.84 11.76
CA SER A 232 -10.57 3.07 12.85
C SER A 232 -9.07 2.81 12.60
N GLU A 233 -8.22 3.57 13.27
CA GLU A 233 -6.77 3.35 13.32
C GLU A 233 -6.42 1.93 13.75
N ILE A 234 -7.13 1.40 14.76
CA ILE A 234 -6.90 0.04 15.28
C ILE A 234 -7.14 -1.01 14.21
N SER A 235 -8.21 -0.86 13.40
CA SER A 235 -8.53 -1.83 12.34
C SER A 235 -7.43 -1.86 11.28
N ARG A 236 -6.89 -0.68 10.93
CA ARG A 236 -5.75 -0.56 10.03
C ARG A 236 -4.50 -1.22 10.61
N LEU A 237 -4.28 -1.12 11.92
CA LEU A 237 -3.05 -1.60 12.55
C LEU A 237 -3.06 -3.11 12.59
N ILE A 238 -4.20 -3.68 12.98
CA ILE A 238 -4.46 -5.11 12.90
C ILE A 238 -4.32 -5.60 11.46
N GLY A 239 -4.89 -4.90 10.48
CA GLY A 239 -4.75 -5.23 9.07
C GLY A 239 -3.29 -5.25 8.59
N ALA A 240 -2.51 -4.23 8.96
CA ALA A 240 -1.08 -4.15 8.64
C ALA A 240 -0.27 -5.27 9.28
N ILE A 241 -0.54 -5.61 10.55
CA ILE A 241 0.11 -6.72 11.25
C ILE A 241 -0.21 -8.05 10.56
N ILE A 242 -1.47 -8.30 10.19
CA ILE A 242 -1.87 -9.53 9.50
C ILE A 242 -1.16 -9.63 8.14
N ILE A 243 -1.14 -8.54 7.37
CA ILE A 243 -0.42 -8.49 6.07
C ILE A 243 1.07 -8.78 6.30
N ALA A 244 1.69 -8.11 7.27
CA ALA A 244 3.12 -8.27 7.55
C ALA A 244 3.50 -9.70 7.93
N LEU A 245 2.74 -10.31 8.85
CA LEU A 245 2.93 -11.71 9.26
C LEU A 245 2.74 -12.67 8.09
N ALA A 246 1.81 -12.37 7.18
CA ALA A 246 1.57 -13.18 6.00
C ALA A 246 2.70 -13.08 4.96
N VAL A 247 3.34 -11.91 4.82
CA VAL A 247 4.56 -11.77 4.00
C VAL A 247 5.74 -12.49 4.67
N CYS A 248 5.93 -12.34 5.98
CA CYS A 248 6.98 -13.04 6.72
C CYS A 248 6.82 -14.57 6.66
N SER A 249 5.58 -15.08 6.71
CA SER A 249 5.35 -16.53 6.60
C SER A 249 5.77 -17.08 5.23
N MET A 250 5.47 -16.36 4.14
CA MET A 250 5.96 -16.69 2.80
C MET A 250 7.50 -16.69 2.78
N HIS A 251 8.12 -15.62 3.29
CA HIS A 251 9.57 -15.46 3.26
C HIS A 251 10.31 -16.60 3.96
N TYR A 252 9.95 -16.90 5.22
CA TYR A 252 10.61 -17.96 5.98
C TYR A 252 10.29 -19.35 5.43
N THR A 253 9.10 -19.56 4.86
CA THR A 253 8.80 -20.82 4.16
C THR A 253 9.65 -20.98 2.91
N GLY A 254 9.86 -19.91 2.15
CA GLY A 254 10.71 -19.94 0.96
C GLY A 254 12.19 -20.20 1.29
N MET A 255 12.67 -19.69 2.43
CA MET A 255 14.03 -20.01 2.90
C MET A 255 14.20 -21.48 3.28
N LEU A 256 13.18 -22.14 3.82
CA LEU A 256 13.22 -23.59 4.06
C LEU A 256 13.38 -24.41 2.77
N ALA A 257 13.11 -23.82 1.60
CA ALA A 257 13.31 -24.48 0.32
C ALA A 257 14.79 -24.57 -0.08
N ALA A 258 15.67 -23.76 0.52
CA ALA A 258 17.09 -23.73 0.22
C ALA A 258 17.87 -24.71 1.13
N THR A 259 18.75 -25.50 0.53
CA THR A 259 19.81 -26.26 1.21
C THR A 259 21.15 -25.74 0.70
N TYR A 260 22.08 -25.49 1.61
CA TYR A 260 23.39 -24.92 1.31
C TYR A 260 24.45 -26.00 1.37
N VAL A 261 25.21 -26.17 0.30
CA VAL A 261 26.17 -27.27 0.18
C VAL A 261 27.54 -26.72 -0.17
N ALA A 262 28.58 -27.15 0.55
CA ALA A 262 29.96 -26.75 0.26
C ALA A 262 30.41 -27.28 -1.11
N THR A 263 31.13 -26.44 -1.87
CA THR A 263 31.63 -26.78 -3.21
C THR A 263 33.06 -27.34 -3.20
N GLY A 264 33.79 -27.24 -2.08
CA GLY A 264 35.19 -27.65 -2.00
C GLY A 264 36.17 -26.76 -2.79
N GLU A 265 35.69 -25.66 -3.35
CA GLU A 265 36.48 -24.68 -4.10
C GLU A 265 36.18 -23.27 -3.57
N SER A 266 37.22 -22.46 -3.34
CA SER A 266 37.07 -21.02 -3.10
C SER A 266 37.37 -20.24 -4.39
N GLY A 267 36.47 -19.36 -4.78
CA GLY A 267 36.69 -18.35 -5.81
C GLY A 267 36.97 -16.98 -5.21
N GLU A 268 37.25 -16.00 -6.07
CA GLU A 268 37.30 -14.59 -5.67
C GLU A 268 35.87 -14.08 -5.42
N PRO A 269 35.58 -13.43 -4.28
CA PRO A 269 34.25 -12.90 -3.99
C PRO A 269 33.84 -11.87 -5.05
N SER A 270 32.70 -12.08 -5.71
CA SER A 270 32.15 -11.19 -6.73
C SER A 270 31.16 -10.15 -6.15
N GLY A 271 30.62 -10.44 -4.97
CA GLY A 271 29.66 -9.59 -4.27
C GLY A 271 30.31 -8.36 -3.65
N VAL A 272 29.89 -7.18 -4.11
CA VAL A 272 30.46 -5.90 -3.62
C VAL A 272 29.81 -5.46 -2.30
N LEU A 273 28.52 -5.77 -2.10
CA LEU A 273 27.75 -5.26 -0.97
C LEU A 273 27.72 -6.27 0.17
N SER A 274 28.34 -5.96 1.31
CA SER A 274 28.26 -6.83 2.49
C SER A 274 26.84 -6.83 3.08
N LYS A 275 26.45 -7.96 3.68
CA LYS A 275 25.14 -8.08 4.33
C LYS A 275 24.90 -6.99 5.38
N ASP A 276 25.93 -6.60 6.13
CA ASP A 276 25.79 -5.64 7.23
C ASP A 276 25.61 -4.20 6.74
N VAL A 277 26.32 -3.81 5.67
CA VAL A 277 26.14 -2.49 5.03
C VAL A 277 24.74 -2.39 4.42
N LEU A 278 24.29 -3.46 3.74
CA LEU A 278 22.93 -3.53 3.21
C LEU A 278 21.89 -3.41 4.34
N LEU A 279 22.06 -4.17 5.44
CA LEU A 279 21.17 -4.13 6.60
C LEU A 279 21.02 -2.71 7.16
N VAL A 280 22.13 -2.05 7.47
CA VAL A 280 22.10 -0.69 8.03
C VAL A 280 21.45 0.29 7.04
N GLY A 281 21.82 0.22 5.76
CA GLY A 281 21.23 1.05 4.71
C GLY A 281 19.71 0.87 4.60
N LEU A 282 19.24 -0.38 4.66
CA LEU A 282 17.82 -0.71 4.59
C LEU A 282 17.05 -0.21 5.81
N LEU A 283 17.57 -0.42 7.02
CA LEU A 283 16.90 0.04 8.24
C LEU A 283 16.79 1.57 8.28
N VAL A 284 17.86 2.27 7.90
CA VAL A 284 17.86 3.74 7.82
C VAL A 284 16.88 4.21 6.73
N ALA A 285 16.94 3.64 5.53
CA ALA A 285 16.04 4.01 4.44
C ALA A 285 14.57 3.74 4.79
N ALA A 286 14.26 2.57 5.36
CA ALA A 286 12.92 2.23 5.81
C ALA A 286 12.42 3.20 6.88
N ALA A 287 13.26 3.55 7.87
CA ALA A 287 12.91 4.53 8.89
C ALA A 287 12.61 5.91 8.30
N LEU A 288 13.46 6.39 7.38
CA LEU A 288 13.27 7.69 6.72
C LEU A 288 11.98 7.72 5.87
N VAL A 289 11.71 6.66 5.11
CA VAL A 289 10.49 6.53 4.30
C VAL A 289 9.25 6.52 5.21
N VAL A 290 9.26 5.73 6.27
CA VAL A 290 8.12 5.60 7.19
C VAL A 290 7.88 6.89 7.98
N LEU A 291 8.93 7.56 8.45
CA LEU A 291 8.82 8.85 9.14
C LEU A 291 8.35 9.96 8.21
N GLY A 292 8.92 10.06 7.00
CA GLY A 292 8.53 11.04 6.00
C GLY A 292 7.06 10.85 5.60
N PHE A 293 6.64 9.61 5.36
CA PHE A 293 5.25 9.31 5.03
C PHE A 293 4.30 9.57 6.20
N SER A 294 4.66 9.16 7.42
CA SER A 294 3.85 9.40 8.61
C SER A 294 3.66 10.90 8.85
N GLY A 295 4.69 11.72 8.64
CA GLY A 295 4.60 13.19 8.72
C GLY A 295 3.62 13.78 7.72
N ILE A 296 3.70 13.37 6.45
CA ILE A 296 2.78 13.82 5.39
C ILE A 296 1.35 13.38 5.69
N ALA A 297 1.16 12.12 6.08
CA ALA A 297 -0.16 11.55 6.40
C ALA A 297 -0.81 12.23 7.62
N ILE A 298 -0.04 12.51 8.68
CA ILE A 298 -0.51 13.25 9.86
C ILE A 298 -0.90 14.68 9.46
N HIS A 299 -0.08 15.37 8.66
CA HIS A 299 -0.38 16.73 8.21
C HIS A 299 -1.67 16.78 7.38
N ALA A 300 -1.81 15.87 6.41
CA ALA A 300 -2.99 15.75 5.57
C ALA A 300 -4.25 15.47 6.41
N ARG A 301 -4.20 14.51 7.34
CA ARG A 301 -5.34 14.18 8.22
C ARG A 301 -5.73 15.32 9.14
N LYS A 302 -4.75 15.98 9.77
CA LYS A 302 -5.02 17.13 10.66
C LYS A 302 -5.71 18.26 9.91
N SER A 303 -5.30 18.53 8.67
CA SER A 303 -5.94 19.56 7.83
C SER A 303 -7.41 19.22 7.52
N ILE A 304 -7.73 17.95 7.28
CA ILE A 304 -9.08 17.49 6.99
C ILE A 304 -9.96 17.51 8.25
N THR A 305 -9.46 17.04 9.39
CA THR A 305 -10.22 17.01 10.65
C THR A 305 -10.54 18.42 11.14
N VAL A 306 -9.56 19.33 11.16
CA VAL A 306 -9.78 20.73 11.54
C VAL A 306 -10.83 21.38 10.64
N TYR A 307 -10.75 21.14 9.33
CA TYR A 307 -11.73 21.66 8.39
C TYR A 307 -13.13 21.07 8.60
N ARG A 308 -13.24 19.78 8.91
CA ARG A 308 -14.51 19.12 9.23
C ARG A 308 -15.13 19.66 10.50
N ASP A 309 -14.32 19.88 11.54
CA ASP A 309 -14.78 20.38 12.83
C ASP A 309 -15.24 21.84 12.70
N GLU A 310 -14.50 22.69 11.97
CA GLU A 310 -14.91 24.07 11.63
C GLU A 310 -16.26 24.10 10.89
N ILE A 311 -16.46 23.22 9.89
CA ILE A 311 -17.74 23.13 9.17
C ILE A 311 -18.87 22.72 10.11
N THR A 312 -18.62 21.72 10.95
CA THR A 312 -19.64 21.17 11.85
C THR A 312 -20.06 22.21 12.88
N GLU A 313 -19.09 22.94 13.45
CA GLU A 313 -19.34 24.00 14.42
C GLU A 313 -20.08 25.18 13.78
N ASP A 314 -19.70 25.61 12.58
CA ASP A 314 -20.41 26.64 11.82
C ASP A 314 -21.87 26.24 11.52
N MET A 315 -22.10 24.97 11.13
CA MET A 315 -23.45 24.45 10.90
C MET A 315 -24.28 24.44 12.18
N ILE A 316 -23.71 24.00 13.31
CA ILE A 316 -24.40 23.99 14.62
C ILE A 316 -24.78 25.41 15.01
N ARG A 317 -23.86 26.37 14.98
CA ARG A 317 -24.13 27.78 15.30
C ARG A 317 -25.21 28.38 14.39
N MET A 318 -25.19 28.03 13.10
CA MET A 318 -26.21 28.46 12.16
C MET A 318 -27.59 27.88 12.53
N ILE A 319 -27.65 26.59 12.86
CA ILE A 319 -28.89 25.90 13.27
C ILE A 319 -29.44 26.53 14.54
N GLU A 320 -28.63 26.71 15.59
CA GLU A 320 -29.04 27.35 16.85
C GLU A 320 -29.60 28.75 16.62
N LYS A 321 -28.96 29.54 15.75
CA LYS A 321 -29.43 30.90 15.41
C LYS A 321 -30.77 30.88 14.69
N GLN A 322 -31.06 29.87 13.88
CA GLN A 322 -32.35 29.71 13.20
C GLN A 322 -33.42 29.20 14.17
N VAL A 323 -33.10 28.23 15.03
CA VAL A 323 -33.99 27.74 16.10
C VAL A 323 -34.44 28.88 17.00
N ASN A 324 -33.53 29.76 17.41
CA ASN A 324 -33.85 30.92 18.25
C ASN A 324 -34.67 32.01 17.53
N ARG A 325 -34.72 32.02 16.19
CA ARG A 325 -35.47 33.01 15.40
C ARG A 325 -36.81 32.51 14.91
N SER A 326 -36.97 31.19 14.73
CA SER A 326 -38.21 30.60 14.24
C SER A 326 -39.28 30.61 15.33
N SER A 327 -40.46 31.14 15.00
CA SER A 327 -41.62 31.12 15.91
C SER A 327 -42.40 29.80 15.87
N ASN A 328 -42.24 29.00 14.81
CA ASN A 328 -42.91 27.71 14.64
C ASN A 328 -42.07 26.70 13.82
N TYR A 329 -42.39 25.42 13.98
CA TYR A 329 -41.62 24.28 13.42
C TYR A 329 -41.53 24.28 11.87
N GLU A 330 -42.62 24.63 11.17
CA GLU A 330 -42.66 24.73 9.70
C GLU A 330 -41.69 25.80 9.17
N ASP A 331 -41.65 26.97 9.81
CA ASP A 331 -40.77 28.07 9.42
C ASP A 331 -39.28 27.75 9.69
N LEU A 332 -39.01 27.00 10.78
CA LEU A 332 -37.68 26.47 11.06
C LEU A 332 -37.20 25.54 9.94
N LEU A 333 -38.00 24.54 9.58
CA LEU A 333 -37.64 23.56 8.55
C LEU A 333 -37.39 24.22 7.18
N TYR A 334 -38.26 25.16 6.78
CA TYR A 334 -38.11 25.88 5.52
C TYR A 334 -36.82 26.72 5.48
N ASN A 335 -36.54 27.47 6.56
CA ASN A 335 -35.36 28.34 6.63
C ASN A 335 -34.05 27.56 6.77
N LEU A 336 -34.05 26.44 7.49
CA LEU A 336 -32.89 25.56 7.62
C LEU A 336 -32.50 24.97 6.25
N ASN A 337 -33.47 24.42 5.54
CA ASN A 337 -33.24 23.76 4.25
C ASN A 337 -32.69 24.77 3.23
N LYS A 338 -33.24 25.99 3.19
CA LYS A 338 -32.77 27.09 2.33
C LYS A 338 -31.33 27.52 2.65
N HIS A 339 -30.97 27.65 3.92
CA HIS A 339 -29.63 28.08 4.33
C HIS A 339 -28.57 26.97 4.19
N VAL A 340 -28.91 25.72 4.48
CA VAL A 340 -28.04 24.57 4.24
C VAL A 340 -27.73 24.43 2.75
N ILE A 341 -28.75 24.49 1.89
CA ILE A 341 -28.56 24.45 0.43
C ILE A 341 -27.69 25.62 -0.06
N LYS A 342 -27.89 26.84 0.48
CA LYS A 342 -27.09 28.01 0.09
C LYS A 342 -25.64 27.93 0.60
N ALA A 343 -25.42 27.48 1.83
CA ALA A 343 -24.10 27.33 2.42
C ALA A 343 -23.28 26.25 1.69
N LEU A 344 -23.92 25.12 1.38
CA LEU A 344 -23.33 24.07 0.55
C LEU A 344 -23.00 24.63 -0.84
N ARG A 345 -23.93 25.32 -1.52
CA ARG A 345 -23.69 25.89 -2.86
C ARG A 345 -22.51 26.88 -2.89
N VAL A 346 -22.47 27.84 -1.96
CA VAL A 346 -21.39 28.85 -1.89
C VAL A 346 -20.03 28.23 -1.57
N ARG A 347 -19.97 27.23 -0.67
CA ARG A 347 -18.70 26.56 -0.33
C ARG A 347 -18.23 25.58 -1.40
N THR A 348 -19.15 24.96 -2.17
CA THR A 348 -18.78 24.16 -3.35
C THR A 348 -18.08 25.05 -4.39
N THR A 349 -18.62 26.24 -4.69
CA THR A 349 -18.00 27.20 -5.61
C THR A 349 -16.64 27.71 -5.09
N LYS A 350 -16.49 27.91 -3.78
CA LYS A 350 -15.22 28.34 -3.17
C LYS A 350 -14.16 27.23 -3.19
N SER A 351 -14.56 25.98 -2.98
CA SER A 351 -13.70 24.79 -3.12
C SER A 351 -13.25 24.59 -4.57
N THR A 352 -14.16 24.67 -5.54
CA THR A 352 -13.85 24.59 -6.97
C THR A 352 -12.89 25.70 -7.42
N ASN A 353 -13.12 26.96 -7.00
CA ASN A 353 -12.23 28.07 -7.35
C ASN A 353 -10.83 27.97 -6.69
N ARG A 354 -10.70 27.34 -5.52
CA ARG A 354 -9.40 27.12 -4.88
C ARG A 354 -8.62 25.96 -5.51
N THR A 355 -9.34 24.96 -6.02
CA THR A 355 -8.77 23.83 -6.78
C THR A 355 -8.26 24.28 -8.15
N ASN A 356 -8.91 25.27 -8.78
CA ASN A 356 -8.43 25.89 -10.02
C ASN A 356 -7.23 26.81 -9.79
N LYS A 357 -7.24 27.64 -8.73
CA LYS A 357 -6.08 28.50 -8.39
C LYS A 357 -4.81 27.74 -8.00
N THR A 358 -4.91 26.49 -7.57
CA THR A 358 -3.73 25.63 -7.30
C THR A 358 -3.24 24.89 -8.54
N GLY A 359 -4.01 24.86 -9.64
CA GLY A 359 -3.56 24.38 -10.95
C GLY A 359 -2.87 25.46 -11.79
N GLU A 360 -3.19 26.75 -11.60
CA GLU A 360 -2.62 27.86 -12.37
C GLU A 360 -1.17 28.23 -12.01
N TYR A 361 -0.63 27.79 -10.86
CA TYR A 361 0.77 28.08 -10.49
C TYR A 361 1.83 27.22 -11.21
N THR A 362 1.46 26.42 -12.20
CA THR A 362 2.43 25.60 -12.99
C THR A 362 2.58 26.00 -14.46
N ASN A 363 1.88 27.03 -14.95
CA ASN A 363 1.90 27.41 -16.37
C ASN A 363 2.18 28.91 -16.64
N GLU A 364 3.04 29.56 -15.84
CA GLU A 364 3.57 30.88 -16.21
C GLU A 364 5.10 30.87 -16.24
N LEU A 365 5.67 30.24 -17.26
CA LEU A 365 7.02 30.50 -17.73
C LEU A 365 7.12 30.14 -19.23
N THR A 366 6.33 30.78 -20.10
CA THR A 366 6.73 31.06 -21.50
C THR A 366 5.68 31.91 -22.24
N VAL A 367 6.15 33.04 -22.81
CA VAL A 367 5.61 33.79 -23.97
C VAL A 367 4.24 34.47 -23.73
N GLY A 368 4.00 35.76 -23.93
CA GLY A 368 4.55 36.76 -24.85
C GLY A 368 3.35 37.59 -25.34
N GLN A 369 3.51 38.91 -25.34
CA GLN A 369 2.47 39.94 -25.50
C GLN A 369 1.52 39.78 -26.73
N SER A 370 0.23 40.11 -26.58
CA SER A 370 -0.57 40.88 -27.55
C SER A 370 -1.95 41.31 -26.97
N GLU A 371 -2.45 42.43 -27.50
CA GLU A 371 -3.48 43.38 -27.01
C GLU A 371 -4.96 42.91 -26.94
N PRO A 372 -5.89 43.69 -26.31
CA PRO A 372 -7.25 43.26 -26.01
C PRO A 372 -8.26 43.60 -27.12
N GLY A 373 -9.03 42.59 -27.55
CA GLY A 373 -10.12 42.72 -28.51
C GLY A 373 -11.46 42.21 -27.98
N SER A 374 -12.46 43.10 -27.98
CA SER A 374 -13.92 42.92 -28.04
C SER A 374 -14.59 41.62 -27.54
N SER A 375 -15.42 41.81 -26.54
CA SER A 375 -16.51 40.97 -26.03
C SER A 375 -17.47 40.40 -27.09
N VAL A 376 -17.69 39.08 -27.10
CA VAL A 376 -19.00 38.41 -27.28
C VAL A 376 -18.96 37.03 -26.60
N ASP A 377 -19.84 36.78 -25.63
CA ASP A 377 -19.97 35.51 -24.90
C ASP A 377 -21.07 34.62 -25.55
N PRO A 378 -20.78 33.41 -26.06
CA PRO A 378 -21.75 32.57 -26.79
C PRO A 378 -22.86 31.96 -25.92
N LEU A 379 -22.74 32.04 -24.59
CA LEU A 379 -23.60 31.34 -23.63
C LEU A 379 -24.94 32.04 -23.34
N SER A 380 -25.17 33.25 -23.87
CA SER A 380 -26.44 33.97 -23.72
C SER A 380 -27.55 33.50 -24.66
N SER A 381 -27.24 32.69 -25.68
CA SER A 381 -28.19 32.28 -26.73
C SER A 381 -28.91 30.94 -26.49
N GLN A 382 -28.49 30.13 -25.51
CA GLN A 382 -29.09 28.80 -25.27
C GLN A 382 -30.13 28.72 -24.15
N PHE A 383 -30.28 29.75 -23.31
CA PHE A 383 -31.28 29.75 -22.22
C PHE A 383 -32.61 30.42 -22.57
N ALA A 384 -32.77 30.96 -23.80
CA ALA A 384 -34.00 31.64 -24.23
C ALA A 384 -35.07 30.71 -24.85
N GLN A 385 -34.87 29.39 -24.90
CA GLN A 385 -35.76 28.48 -25.65
C GLN A 385 -36.53 27.41 -24.84
N SER A 386 -36.49 27.39 -23.49
CA SER A 386 -37.20 26.35 -22.71
C SER A 386 -38.39 26.83 -21.86
N ASN A 387 -38.85 28.08 -22.02
CA ASN A 387 -39.97 28.63 -21.21
C ASN A 387 -41.29 28.83 -21.98
N SER A 388 -41.48 28.18 -23.12
CA SER A 388 -42.79 28.11 -23.80
C SER A 388 -43.13 26.65 -24.11
N ARG A 389 -43.82 25.97 -23.19
CA ARG A 389 -44.71 24.79 -23.42
C ARG A 389 -45.01 24.10 -22.09
N VAL A 390 -45.84 24.72 -21.26
CA VAL A 390 -46.86 24.02 -20.47
C VAL A 390 -48.00 25.02 -20.30
N ALA A 391 -49.02 24.89 -21.16
CA ALA A 391 -50.37 25.36 -20.91
C ALA A 391 -51.25 24.10 -20.91
#